data_AF-A0A3G8ZL16-F1
#
_entry.id   AF-A0A3G8ZL16-F1
#
_cell.length_a   1.000
_cell.length_b   1.000
_cell.length_c   1.000
_cell.angle_alpha   90.00
_cell.angle_beta   90.00
_cell.angle_gamma   90.00
#
_symmetry.space_group_name_H-M   'P 1'
#
loop_
_entity.id
_entity.type
_entity.pdbx_description
1 polymer ?
#
loop_
_entity_poly.entity_id
_entity_poly.type
_entity_poly.pdbx_seq_one_letter_code
_entity_poly.pdbx_strand_id
1 'polypeptide(L)'
;MKTKKTLSNFFKNCSNPELFKKVWKQGNVPFEQVKKYPNDYYAANTGAVLGMIYYADTCKFAKKNVWLILEQLSEYEAEIGESLKKPSDVEHFQNWLSWFAWENMMYELINYLEK
;
A
#
# COMPACT_ATOMS: atom_id res chain seq x y z
N MET A 1 -1.51 -25.96 15.43
CA MET A 1 -1.22 -25.81 13.99
C MET A 1 -0.96 -24.33 13.71
N LYS A 2 0.22 -23.95 13.22
CA LYS A 2 0.43 -22.58 12.72
C LYS A 2 -0.38 -22.45 11.43
N THR A 3 -1.43 -21.64 11.44
CA THR A 3 -2.26 -21.38 10.26
C THR A 3 -1.36 -20.84 9.14
N LYS A 4 -1.40 -21.47 7.96
CA LYS A 4 -0.57 -21.03 6.82
C LYS A 4 -1.02 -19.62 6.43
N LYS A 5 -0.15 -18.63 6.65
CA LYS A 5 -0.42 -17.25 6.24
C LYS A 5 -0.47 -17.15 4.72
N THR A 6 -1.55 -16.58 4.19
CA THR A 6 -1.81 -16.43 2.77
C THR A 6 -2.28 -15.02 2.46
N LEU A 7 -1.97 -14.55 1.26
CA LEU A 7 -2.42 -13.24 0.79
C LEU A 7 -3.95 -13.13 0.73
N SER A 8 -4.65 -14.22 0.38
CA SER A 8 -6.11 -14.26 0.40
C SER A 8 -6.66 -14.03 1.81
N ASN A 9 -6.03 -14.62 2.84
CA ASN A 9 -6.45 -14.40 4.21
C ASN A 9 -6.12 -12.99 4.72
N PHE A 10 -5.00 -12.40 4.28
CA PHE A 10 -4.71 -10.99 4.54
C PHE A 10 -5.84 -10.09 4.03
N PHE A 11 -6.23 -10.24 2.76
CA PHE A 11 -7.30 -9.43 2.17
C PHE A 11 -8.70 -9.65 2.76
N LYS A 12 -8.91 -10.66 3.60
CA LYS A 12 -10.18 -10.85 4.34
C LYS A 12 -10.24 -10.06 5.64
N ASN A 13 -9.10 -9.61 6.16
CA ASN A 13 -8.97 -9.06 7.50
C ASN A 13 -8.27 -7.70 7.55
N CYS A 14 -7.83 -7.16 6.40
CA CYS A 14 -7.22 -5.83 6.31
C CYS A 14 -8.30 -4.73 6.33
N SER A 15 -7.89 -3.50 6.63
CA SER A 15 -8.79 -2.32 6.72
C SER A 15 -9.56 -2.06 5.43
N ASN A 16 -8.87 -2.08 4.27
CA ASN A 16 -9.49 -1.81 2.98
C ASN A 16 -9.16 -2.89 1.93
N PRO A 17 -9.92 -4.00 1.92
CA PRO A 17 -9.72 -5.11 1.01
C PRO A 17 -9.78 -4.75 -0.47
N GLU A 18 -10.62 -3.78 -0.84
CA GLU A 18 -10.75 -3.38 -2.23
C GLU A 18 -9.52 -2.62 -2.71
N LEU A 19 -9.09 -1.59 -1.96
CA LEU A 19 -7.90 -0.82 -2.28
C LEU A 19 -6.66 -1.71 -2.29
N PHE A 20 -6.44 -2.50 -1.24
CA PHE A 20 -5.21 -3.28 -1.09
C PHE A 20 -5.06 -4.35 -2.17
N LYS A 21 -6.15 -4.94 -2.67
CA LYS A 21 -6.07 -5.83 -3.85
C LYS A 21 -5.59 -5.09 -5.10
N LYS A 22 -6.04 -3.85 -5.32
CA LYS A 22 -5.63 -3.04 -6.48
C LYS A 22 -4.18 -2.59 -6.35
N VAL A 23 -3.78 -2.13 -5.16
CA VAL A 23 -2.40 -1.72 -4.84
C VAL A 23 -1.45 -2.91 -5.00
N TRP A 24 -1.77 -4.06 -4.42
CA TRP A 24 -0.97 -5.27 -4.56
C TRP A 24 -0.79 -5.69 -6.02
N LYS A 25 -1.88 -5.68 -6.79
CA LYS A 25 -1.84 -5.99 -8.23
C LYS A 25 -0.96 -4.99 -8.99
N GLN A 26 -1.04 -3.71 -8.64
CA GLN A 26 -0.21 -2.67 -9.27
C GLN A 26 1.27 -2.87 -8.95
N GLY A 27 1.64 -3.15 -7.70
CA GLY A 27 3.05 -3.29 -7.33
C GLY A 27 3.77 -4.46 -8.01
N ASN A 28 3.02 -5.47 -8.47
CA ASN A 28 3.54 -6.60 -9.24
C ASN A 28 4.68 -7.36 -8.54
N VAL A 29 4.51 -7.60 -7.24
CA VAL A 29 5.50 -8.29 -6.40
C VAL A 29 5.04 -9.72 -6.06
N PRO A 30 5.90 -10.73 -6.16
CA PRO A 30 5.58 -12.08 -5.71
C PRO A 30 5.37 -12.14 -4.19
N PHE A 31 4.24 -12.70 -3.75
CA PHE A 31 3.92 -12.80 -2.32
C PHE A 31 4.95 -13.59 -1.52
N GLU A 32 5.52 -14.65 -2.07
CA GLU A 32 6.55 -15.44 -1.40
C GLU A 32 7.84 -14.64 -1.16
N GLN A 33 8.16 -13.66 -2.01
CA GLN A 33 9.30 -12.77 -1.80
C GLN A 33 9.02 -11.77 -0.67
N VAL A 34 7.84 -11.13 -0.69
CA VAL A 34 7.42 -10.23 0.39
C VAL A 34 7.34 -10.96 1.74
N LYS A 35 6.86 -12.19 1.73
CA LYS A 35 6.79 -13.00 2.94
C LYS A 35 8.17 -13.32 3.52
N LYS A 36 9.19 -13.48 2.66
CA LYS A 36 10.56 -13.78 3.07
C LYS A 36 11.32 -12.51 3.48
N TYR A 37 11.06 -11.39 2.81
CA TYR A 37 11.78 -10.12 2.96
C TYR A 37 10.81 -8.93 3.01
N PRO A 38 9.93 -8.83 4.01
CA PRO A 38 8.87 -7.82 4.02
C PRO A 38 9.38 -6.38 3.95
N ASN A 39 10.47 -6.08 4.65
CA ASN A 39 11.04 -4.75 4.75
C ASN A 39 11.66 -4.24 3.43
N ASP A 40 12.06 -5.15 2.53
CA ASP A 40 12.61 -4.81 1.22
C ASP A 40 11.53 -4.20 0.30
N TYR A 41 10.25 -4.43 0.59
CA TYR A 41 9.13 -3.97 -0.21
C TYR A 41 8.28 -2.92 0.50
N TYR A 42 8.61 -2.50 1.71
CA TYR A 42 7.79 -1.59 2.48
C TYR A 42 7.79 -0.18 1.87
N ALA A 43 8.96 0.41 1.65
CA ALA A 43 9.11 1.82 1.34
C ALA A 43 9.27 2.15 -0.16
N ALA A 44 8.87 3.37 -0.52
CA ALA A 44 8.97 3.91 -1.88
C ALA A 44 10.38 3.94 -2.48
N ASN A 45 11.41 4.08 -1.66
CA ASN A 45 12.80 4.28 -2.09
C ASN A 45 13.59 2.98 -2.34
N THR A 46 12.95 1.82 -2.20
CA THR A 46 13.61 0.50 -2.33
C THR A 46 13.87 0.11 -3.79
N GLY A 47 13.07 0.63 -4.73
CA GLY A 47 13.08 0.18 -6.13
C GLY A 47 12.55 -1.25 -6.33
N ALA A 48 12.05 -1.90 -5.28
CA ALA A 48 11.62 -3.31 -5.31
C ALA A 48 10.18 -3.50 -5.83
N VAL A 49 9.40 -2.41 -5.91
CA VAL A 49 8.01 -2.41 -6.34
C VAL A 49 7.92 -2.16 -7.84
N LEU A 50 8.15 -3.20 -8.63
CA LEU A 50 8.36 -3.11 -10.08
C LEU A 50 7.26 -2.37 -10.84
N GLY A 51 5.99 -2.53 -10.44
CA GLY A 51 4.88 -1.85 -11.11
C GLY A 51 4.62 -0.42 -10.63
N MET A 52 5.48 0.14 -9.77
CA MET A 52 5.41 1.51 -9.28
C MET A 52 6.74 2.28 -9.44
N ILE A 53 7.66 1.77 -10.27
CA ILE A 53 8.97 2.39 -10.51
C ILE A 53 8.83 3.76 -11.18
N TYR A 54 7.95 3.87 -12.17
CA TYR A 54 7.81 5.10 -12.94
C TYR A 54 6.77 6.03 -12.32
N TYR A 55 7.14 7.29 -12.20
CA TYR A 55 6.28 8.35 -11.69
C TYR A 55 4.95 8.48 -12.44
N ALA A 56 4.95 8.22 -13.75
CA ALA A 56 3.73 8.22 -14.55
C ALA A 56 2.76 7.09 -14.13
N ASP A 57 3.27 5.93 -13.73
CA ASP A 57 2.45 4.79 -13.31
C ASP A 57 1.80 5.04 -11.95
N THR A 58 2.55 5.61 -11.00
CA THR A 58 2.00 5.99 -9.69
C THR A 58 0.94 7.09 -9.88
N CYS A 59 1.22 8.14 -10.63
CA CYS A 59 0.22 9.19 -10.91
C CYS A 59 -1.05 8.62 -11.57
N LYS A 60 -0.91 7.70 -12.53
CA LYS A 60 -2.05 7.04 -13.18
C LYS A 60 -2.84 6.16 -12.22
N PHE A 61 -2.16 5.42 -11.35
CA PHE A 61 -2.80 4.58 -10.33
C PHE A 61 -3.62 5.42 -9.35
N ALA A 62 -3.04 6.50 -8.81
CA ALA A 62 -3.75 7.40 -7.90
C ALA A 62 -5.00 8.01 -8.56
N LYS A 63 -4.88 8.56 -9.78
CA LYS A 63 -6.04 9.13 -10.50
C LYS A 63 -7.19 8.14 -10.62
N LYS A 64 -6.89 6.87 -10.92
CA LYS A 64 -7.90 5.82 -11.12
C LYS A 64 -8.58 5.39 -9.82
N ASN A 65 -7.90 5.49 -8.68
CA ASN A 65 -8.36 4.94 -7.41
C ASN A 65 -8.48 6.00 -6.30
N VAL A 66 -8.50 7.29 -6.67
CA VAL A 66 -8.33 8.42 -5.73
C VAL A 66 -9.29 8.36 -4.55
N TRP A 67 -10.55 8.01 -4.77
CA TRP A 67 -11.56 7.94 -3.71
C TRP A 67 -11.24 6.89 -2.66
N LEU A 68 -10.85 5.69 -3.08
CA LEU A 68 -10.48 4.61 -2.15
C LEU A 68 -9.23 4.98 -1.35
N ILE A 69 -8.27 5.64 -1.99
CA ILE A 69 -7.04 6.08 -1.31
C ILE A 69 -7.35 7.17 -0.28
N LEU A 70 -8.19 8.15 -0.63
CA LEU A 70 -8.57 9.23 0.29
C LEU A 70 -9.42 8.74 1.46
N GLU A 71 -10.29 7.75 1.24
CA GLU A 71 -11.04 7.07 2.30
C GLU A 71 -10.06 6.40 3.29
N GLN A 72 -9.13 5.58 2.78
CA GLN A 72 -8.11 4.93 3.62
C GLN A 72 -7.23 5.94 4.37
N LEU A 73 -6.86 7.03 3.69
CA LEU A 73 -6.07 8.11 4.30
C LEU A 73 -6.82 8.79 5.43
N SER A 74 -8.12 9.07 5.25
CA SER A 74 -8.94 9.68 6.28
C SER A 74 -9.09 8.77 7.50
N GLU A 75 -9.27 7.47 7.29
CA GLU A 75 -9.32 6.48 8.39
C GLU A 75 -8.00 6.42 9.15
N TYR A 76 -6.88 6.36 8.41
CA TYR A 76 -5.55 6.33 9.00
C TYR A 76 -5.23 7.60 9.80
N GLU A 77 -5.52 8.80 9.26
CA GLU A 77 -5.33 10.07 9.96
C GLU A 77 -6.19 10.18 11.22
N ALA A 78 -7.41 9.62 11.19
CA ALA A 78 -8.27 9.54 12.36
C ALA A 78 -7.70 8.58 13.44
N GLU A 79 -7.07 7.47 13.03
CA GLU A 79 -6.44 6.51 13.95
C GLU A 79 -5.22 7.12 14.66
N ILE A 80 -4.35 7.81 13.93
CA ILE A 80 -3.15 8.42 14.51
C ILE A 80 -3.42 9.77 15.19
N GLY A 81 -4.59 10.38 14.96
CA GLY A 81 -5.00 11.64 15.55
C GLY A 81 -4.30 12.88 14.96
N GLU A 82 -3.63 12.75 13.82
CA GLU A 82 -2.94 13.84 13.12
C GLU A 82 -3.11 13.75 11.60
N SER A 83 -3.11 14.91 10.95
CA SER A 83 -3.11 14.99 9.49
C SER A 83 -1.70 14.88 8.93
N LEU A 84 -1.51 14.00 7.95
CA LEU A 84 -0.23 13.87 7.25
C LEU A 84 0.05 15.10 6.40
N LYS A 85 1.35 15.45 6.32
CA LYS A 85 1.83 16.52 5.45
C LYS A 85 1.78 16.09 3.98
N LYS A 86 0.84 16.66 3.24
CA LYS A 86 0.60 16.36 1.82
C LYS A 86 1.38 17.34 0.93
N PRO A 87 1.90 16.89 -0.23
CA PRO A 87 2.41 17.81 -1.26
C PRO A 87 1.29 18.72 -1.78
N SER A 88 1.63 19.96 -2.14
CA SER A 88 0.70 20.92 -2.73
C SER A 88 0.58 20.79 -4.25
N ASP A 89 1.64 20.31 -4.91
CA ASP A 89 1.64 20.04 -6.35
C ASP A 89 0.81 18.80 -6.68
N VAL A 90 0.01 18.89 -7.75
CA VAL A 90 -0.97 17.85 -8.10
C VAL A 90 -0.32 16.52 -8.44
N GLU A 91 0.76 16.53 -9.21
CA GLU A 91 1.44 15.29 -9.59
C GLU A 91 2.16 14.69 -8.39
N HIS A 92 2.84 15.52 -7.60
CA HIS A 92 3.50 15.03 -6.39
C HIS A 92 2.49 14.47 -5.40
N PHE A 93 1.31 15.08 -5.27
CA PHE A 93 0.23 14.58 -4.45
C PHE A 93 -0.29 13.22 -4.95
N GLN A 94 -0.45 13.05 -6.27
CA GLN A 94 -0.87 11.76 -6.85
C GLN A 94 0.18 10.66 -6.65
N ASN A 95 1.45 10.97 -6.87
CA ASN A 95 2.53 10.03 -6.58
C ASN A 95 2.55 9.67 -5.09
N TRP A 96 2.44 10.66 -4.21
CA TRP A 96 2.38 10.48 -2.76
C TRP A 96 1.20 9.62 -2.33
N LEU A 97 0.00 9.83 -2.89
CA LEU A 97 -1.19 9.01 -2.62
C LEU A 97 -0.97 7.53 -2.96
N SER A 98 -0.28 7.25 -4.07
CA SER A 98 0.01 5.87 -4.46
C SER A 98 0.96 5.19 -3.48
N TRP A 99 2.00 5.91 -3.06
CA TRP A 99 2.96 5.39 -2.08
C TRP A 99 2.36 5.26 -0.69
N PHE A 100 1.52 6.20 -0.26
CA PHE A 100 0.73 6.06 0.96
C PHE A 100 -0.09 4.76 0.93
N ALA A 101 -0.82 4.50 -0.16
CA ALA A 101 -1.64 3.29 -0.27
C ALA A 101 -0.80 2.01 -0.23
N TRP A 102 0.39 2.01 -0.84
CA TRP A 102 1.34 0.90 -0.79
C TRP A 102 1.90 0.68 0.62
N GLU A 103 2.42 1.73 1.25
CA GLU A 103 3.05 1.67 2.57
C GLU A 103 2.05 1.29 3.66
N ASN A 104 0.82 1.82 3.59
CA ASN A 104 -0.25 1.48 4.51
C ASN A 104 -0.67 0.00 4.39
N MET A 105 -0.83 -0.50 3.15
CA MET A 105 -1.06 -1.93 2.91
C MET A 105 0.10 -2.79 3.44
N MET A 106 1.35 -2.39 3.17
CA MET A 106 2.53 -3.12 3.59
C MET A 106 2.67 -3.16 5.11
N TYR A 107 2.38 -2.07 5.81
CA TYR A 107 2.35 -2.02 7.28
C TYR A 107 1.38 -3.07 7.84
N GLU A 108 0.15 -3.12 7.35
CA GLU A 108 -0.83 -4.13 7.78
C GLU A 108 -0.40 -5.55 7.39
N LEU A 109 0.20 -5.72 6.21
CA LEU A 109 0.67 -7.01 5.75
C LEU A 109 1.82 -7.54 6.62
N ILE A 110 2.75 -6.68 7.02
CA ILE A 110 3.85 -7.02 7.92
C ILE A 110 3.30 -7.44 9.28
N ASN A 111 2.39 -6.64 9.85
CA ASN A 111 1.70 -6.99 11.09
C ASN A 111 0.97 -8.34 10.98
N TYR A 112 0.31 -8.61 9.85
CA TYR A 112 -0.30 -9.91 9.58
C TYR A 112 0.74 -11.04 9.50
N LEU A 113 1.91 -10.80 8.91
CA LEU A 113 3.00 -11.77 8.76
C LEU A 113 3.77 -12.05 10.06
N GLU A 114 3.72 -11.14 11.04
CA GLU A 114 4.36 -11.29 12.36
C GLU A 114 3.46 -11.97 13.40
N LYS A 115 2.14 -11.72 13.40
CA LYS A 115 1.15 -12.29 14.35
C LYS A 115 0.90 -13.79 14.23
#